data_AF-A0A1J5KK70-F1
#
_entry.id   AF-A0A1J5KK70-F1
#
_cell.length_a   1.000
_cell.length_b   1.000
_cell.length_c   1.000
_cell.angle_alpha   90.00
_cell.angle_beta   90.00
_cell.angle_gamma   90.00
#
_symmetry.space_group_name_H-M   'P 1'
#
loop_
_entity.id
_entity.type
_entity.pdbx_description
1 polymer ?
#
loop_
_entity_poly.entity_id
_entity_poly.type
_entity_poly.pdbx_seq_one_letter_code
_entity_poly.pdbx_strand_id
1 'polypeptide(L)'
;MTFFTRKFDELLELIEVEIKNEIAKKSKEELEEIDLESLRSSIIDSFKVKYLEVDFLNRTSTNFEDIPVSGKKFPEDFDVNRRGKSYKCVRVDWSYDLKGDDRLRLFTDRFNNKIPDKNSKIMIEDDKLIVHYQTFYSAPILPGEESFIKSKVEEIQNCLIEDVESANSEIDKLNEKLKEKAISLL
;
A
#
# COMPACT_ATOMS: atom_id res chain seq x y z
N MET A 1 6.28 -0.87 19.70
CA MET A 1 5.84 0.21 18.80
C MET A 1 5.91 -0.37 17.39
N THR A 2 4.78 -0.47 16.68
CA THR A 2 4.79 -1.06 15.32
C THR A 2 5.49 -0.08 14.37
N PHE A 3 6.16 -0.59 13.34
CA PHE A 3 6.82 0.22 12.28
C PHE A 3 5.87 1.30 11.72
N PHE A 4 4.60 0.95 11.71
CA PHE A 4 3.50 1.74 11.23
C PHE A 4 3.13 2.95 12.13
N THR A 5 3.21 2.82 13.46
CA THR A 5 3.03 3.98 14.36
C THR A 5 4.06 5.06 14.03
N ARG A 6 5.30 4.67 13.75
CA ARG A 6 6.40 5.58 13.42
C ARG A 6 6.19 6.31 12.09
N LYS A 7 5.72 5.62 11.05
CA LYS A 7 5.40 6.24 9.75
C LYS A 7 4.25 7.24 9.84
N PHE A 8 3.29 6.98 10.72
CA PHE A 8 2.20 7.92 10.97
C PHE A 8 2.60 9.11 11.82
N ASP A 9 3.47 8.91 12.80
CA ASP A 9 4.05 10.03 13.56
C ASP A 9 4.90 10.92 12.63
N GLU A 10 5.69 10.33 11.72
CA GLU A 10 6.41 11.06 10.66
C GLU A 10 5.46 11.87 9.76
N LEU A 11 4.33 11.28 9.34
CA LEU A 11 3.33 11.98 8.51
C LEU A 11 2.65 13.12 9.28
N LEU A 12 2.32 12.91 10.56
CA LEU A 12 1.76 13.95 11.42
C LEU A 12 2.76 15.10 11.61
N GLU A 13 4.04 14.82 11.84
CA GLU A 13 5.10 15.83 11.95
C GLU A 13 5.24 16.65 10.66
N LEU A 14 5.19 16.00 9.49
CA LEU A 14 5.20 16.69 8.19
C LEU A 14 4.01 17.64 8.05
N ILE A 15 2.81 17.15 8.35
CA ILE A 15 1.58 17.95 8.29
C ILE A 15 1.66 19.14 9.26
N GLU A 16 2.19 18.96 10.47
CA GLU A 16 2.37 20.08 11.42
C GLU A 16 3.28 21.18 10.88
N VAL A 17 4.37 20.81 10.21
CA VAL A 17 5.28 21.78 9.60
C VAL A 17 4.57 22.54 8.47
N GLU A 18 3.77 21.85 7.66
CA GLU A 18 2.98 22.46 6.59
C GLU A 18 1.94 23.45 7.15
N ILE A 19 1.22 23.07 8.21
CA ILE A 19 0.26 23.93 8.90
C ILE A 19 0.94 25.20 9.43
N LYS A 20 2.06 25.06 10.16
CA LYS A 20 2.80 26.21 10.69
C LYS A 20 3.27 27.15 9.56
N ASN A 21 3.72 26.58 8.45
CA ASN A 21 4.14 27.37 7.28
C ASN A 21 2.96 28.07 6.62
N GLU A 22 1.77 27.46 6.58
CA GLU A 22 0.56 28.08 6.04
C GLU A 22 0.09 29.24 6.91
N ILE A 23 0.09 29.07 8.24
CA ILE A 23 -0.22 30.15 9.19
C ILE A 23 0.80 31.30 9.05
N ALA A 24 2.09 30.99 8.97
CA ALA A 24 3.16 31.99 8.86
C ALA A 24 3.10 32.82 7.56
N LYS A 25 2.42 32.34 6.52
CA LYS A 25 2.21 33.07 5.26
C LYS A 25 1.08 34.09 5.34
N LYS A 26 0.19 33.99 6.33
CA LYS A 26 -0.92 34.94 6.52
C LYS A 26 -0.41 36.20 7.20
N SER A 27 -0.87 37.34 6.72
CA SER A 27 -0.60 38.64 7.33
C SER A 27 -1.31 38.78 8.68
N LYS A 28 -0.85 39.72 9.52
CA LYS A 28 -1.48 40.00 10.82
C LYS A 28 -2.94 40.43 10.68
N GLU A 29 -3.25 41.23 9.65
CA GLU A 29 -4.60 41.73 9.36
C GLU A 29 -5.53 40.59 8.93
N GLU A 30 -5.05 39.65 8.11
CA GLU A 30 -5.81 38.46 7.74
C GLU A 30 -6.10 37.56 8.96
N LEU A 31 -5.14 37.41 9.88
CA LEU A 31 -5.34 36.61 11.09
C LEU A 31 -6.33 37.24 12.09
N GLU A 32 -6.46 38.57 12.10
CA GLU A 32 -7.41 39.29 12.97
C GLU A 32 -8.85 39.26 12.42
N GLU A 33 -9.04 39.16 11.11
CA GLU A 33 -10.37 39.07 10.47
C GLU A 33 -10.87 37.63 10.26
N ILE A 34 -9.97 36.65 10.26
CA ILE A 34 -10.31 35.25 10.04
C ILE A 34 -11.02 34.67 11.28
N ASP A 35 -12.20 34.09 11.04
CA ASP A 35 -12.83 33.21 12.01
C ASP A 35 -11.94 31.97 12.23
N LEU A 36 -11.46 31.80 13.47
CA LEU A 36 -10.56 30.73 13.86
C LEU A 36 -11.14 29.34 13.54
N GLU A 37 -12.45 29.16 13.69
CA GLU A 37 -13.09 27.87 13.42
C GLU A 37 -13.15 27.57 11.92
N SER A 38 -13.34 28.60 11.08
CA SER A 38 -13.24 28.51 9.62
C SER A 38 -11.81 28.19 9.15
N LEU A 39 -10.79 28.83 9.73
CA LEU A 39 -9.38 28.54 9.43
C LEU A 39 -9.01 27.11 9.81
N ARG A 40 -9.44 26.69 11.00
CA ARG A 40 -9.22 25.35 11.52
C ARG A 40 -9.86 24.30 10.63
N SER A 41 -11.10 24.52 10.18
CA SER A 41 -11.80 23.62 9.26
C SER A 41 -11.06 23.53 7.92
N SER A 42 -10.63 24.66 7.37
CA SER A 42 -9.86 24.73 6.12
C SER A 42 -8.54 23.95 6.20
N ILE A 43 -7.81 24.10 7.31
CA ILE A 43 -6.56 23.39 7.55
C ILE A 43 -6.82 21.88 7.66
N ILE A 44 -7.79 21.47 8.48
CA ILE A 44 -8.12 20.05 8.65
C ILE A 44 -8.51 19.43 7.30
N ASP A 45 -9.35 20.08 6.52
CA ASP A 45 -9.80 19.57 5.22
C ASP A 45 -8.67 19.49 4.18
N SER A 46 -7.73 20.43 4.21
CA SER A 46 -6.59 20.47 3.28
C SER A 46 -5.56 19.39 3.56
N PHE A 47 -5.37 19.01 4.84
CA PHE A 47 -4.35 18.04 5.23
C PHE A 47 -4.89 16.66 5.58
N LYS A 48 -6.21 16.47 5.68
CA LYS A 48 -6.80 15.16 5.95
C LYS A 48 -6.28 14.14 4.93
N VAL A 49 -5.90 12.98 5.43
CA VAL A 49 -5.48 11.87 4.58
C VAL A 49 -6.73 11.21 4.03
N LYS A 50 -6.81 11.10 2.71
CA LYS A 50 -7.90 10.41 2.02
C LYS A 50 -7.77 8.90 2.22
N TYR A 51 -8.89 8.19 2.24
CA TYR A 51 -8.90 6.74 2.34
C TYR A 51 -8.28 6.08 1.11
N LEU A 52 -7.81 4.85 1.30
CA LEU A 52 -7.49 3.92 0.24
C LEU A 52 -8.78 3.33 -0.31
N GLU A 53 -8.99 3.51 -1.60
CA GLU A 53 -10.07 2.88 -2.34
C GLU A 53 -9.47 1.99 -3.41
N VAL A 54 -9.66 0.68 -3.26
CA VAL A 54 -9.18 -0.32 -4.22
C VAL A 54 -10.39 -0.99 -4.86
N ASP A 55 -10.44 -1.01 -6.19
CA ASP A 55 -11.50 -1.70 -6.92
C ASP A 55 -11.19 -3.19 -7.04
N PHE A 56 -11.48 -3.95 -5.98
CA PHE A 56 -11.30 -5.40 -5.96
C PHE A 56 -12.25 -6.17 -6.88
N LEU A 57 -13.28 -5.52 -7.45
CA LEU A 57 -14.22 -6.14 -8.38
C LEU A 57 -13.66 -6.16 -9.80
N ASN A 58 -12.98 -5.08 -10.21
CA ASN A 58 -12.43 -4.93 -11.56
C ASN A 58 -10.92 -5.21 -11.59
N ARG A 59 -10.56 -6.48 -11.44
CA ARG A 59 -9.17 -6.93 -11.57
C ARG A 59 -8.69 -6.85 -13.03
N THR A 60 -7.58 -6.16 -13.26
CA THR A 60 -6.84 -6.24 -14.53
C THR A 60 -5.80 -7.35 -14.43
N SER A 61 -5.97 -8.42 -15.20
CA SER A 61 -5.02 -9.53 -15.23
C SER A 61 -3.94 -9.30 -16.30
N THR A 62 -2.69 -9.41 -15.90
CA THR A 62 -1.52 -9.36 -16.77
C THR A 62 -0.84 -10.73 -16.73
N ASN A 63 -1.20 -11.55 -17.72
CA ASN A 63 -0.52 -12.75 -18.19
C ASN A 63 -0.13 -13.85 -17.17
N PHE A 64 -0.45 -15.09 -17.54
CA PHE A 64 0.27 -16.25 -17.02
C PHE A 64 1.53 -16.41 -17.87
N GLU A 65 2.70 -16.20 -17.26
CA GLU A 65 3.96 -16.33 -17.98
C GLU A 65 4.80 -17.46 -17.41
N ASP A 66 5.16 -18.41 -18.29
CA ASP A 66 6.19 -19.41 -18.04
C ASP A 66 7.55 -18.68 -18.06
N ILE A 67 8.08 -18.36 -16.88
CA ILE A 67 9.40 -17.73 -16.78
C ILE A 67 10.48 -18.79 -16.56
N PRO A 68 11.57 -18.80 -17.36
CA PRO A 68 12.72 -19.64 -17.09
C PRO A 68 13.51 -19.06 -15.93
N VAL A 69 13.80 -19.88 -14.93
CA VAL A 69 14.56 -19.42 -13.77
C VAL A 69 15.87 -20.16 -13.63
N SER A 70 16.96 -19.38 -13.67
CA SER A 70 18.33 -19.82 -13.46
C SER A 70 18.97 -19.00 -12.34
N GLY A 71 19.37 -19.62 -11.24
CA GLY A 71 19.99 -18.89 -10.13
C GLY A 71 20.56 -19.81 -9.05
N LYS A 72 21.38 -19.25 -8.16
CA LYS A 72 21.87 -19.95 -6.95
C LYS A 72 20.93 -19.84 -5.75
N LYS A 73 19.92 -18.97 -5.82
CA LYS A 73 18.94 -18.73 -4.76
C LYS A 73 17.65 -18.27 -5.43
N PHE A 74 16.75 -19.21 -5.71
CA PHE A 74 15.47 -18.89 -6.27
C PHE A 74 14.31 -19.74 -5.74
N PRO A 75 13.21 -19.08 -5.32
CA PRO A 75 13.13 -17.66 -4.92
C PRO A 75 14.04 -17.40 -3.70
N GLU A 76 14.09 -16.16 -3.20
CA GLU A 76 15.21 -15.49 -2.48
C GLU A 76 16.01 -16.28 -1.42
N ASP A 77 15.52 -17.41 -0.92
CA ASP A 77 16.17 -18.24 0.10
C ASP A 77 16.52 -19.68 -0.33
N PHE A 78 16.23 -20.11 -1.57
CA PHE A 78 16.29 -21.53 -1.96
C PHE A 78 17.36 -21.83 -3.03
N ASP A 79 18.38 -22.64 -2.72
CA ASP A 79 19.43 -22.98 -3.69
C ASP A 79 18.97 -24.01 -4.74
N VAL A 80 18.65 -23.52 -5.94
CA VAL A 80 18.25 -24.33 -7.09
C VAL A 80 19.44 -24.89 -7.89
N ASN A 81 20.69 -24.61 -7.47
CA ASN A 81 21.92 -24.91 -8.22
C ASN A 81 22.35 -26.40 -8.15
N ARG A 82 21.42 -27.33 -8.38
CA ARG A 82 21.76 -28.72 -8.70
C ARG A 82 21.91 -28.86 -10.21
N ARG A 83 23.09 -28.51 -10.72
CA ARG A 83 23.61 -28.86 -12.08
C ARG A 83 22.97 -28.13 -13.27
N GLY A 84 22.85 -26.81 -13.23
CA GLY A 84 22.49 -26.02 -14.44
C GLY A 84 21.10 -26.31 -15.01
N LYS A 85 20.17 -26.79 -14.18
CA LYS A 85 18.79 -27.04 -14.58
C LYS A 85 18.01 -25.72 -14.58
N SER A 86 17.33 -25.43 -15.68
CA SER A 86 16.29 -24.40 -15.75
C SER A 86 14.99 -24.99 -15.22
N TYR A 87 14.30 -24.22 -14.39
CA TYR A 87 12.94 -24.54 -13.96
C TYR A 87 11.95 -23.64 -14.69
N LYS A 88 10.73 -24.14 -14.90
CA LYS A 88 9.60 -23.31 -15.31
C LYS A 88 8.85 -22.91 -14.05
N CYS A 89 8.58 -21.63 -13.93
CA CYS A 89 7.70 -21.11 -12.89
C CYS A 89 6.58 -20.33 -13.56
N VAL A 90 5.43 -20.31 -12.89
CA VAL A 90 4.31 -19.50 -13.33
C VAL A 90 4.41 -18.19 -12.59
N ARG A 91 4.50 -17.12 -13.34
CA ARG A 91 4.26 -15.78 -12.84
C ARG A 91 2.84 -15.38 -13.19
N VAL A 92 2.15 -14.80 -12.21
CA VAL A 92 0.84 -14.19 -12.40
C VAL A 92 0.92 -12.78 -11.86
N ASP A 93 0.67 -11.83 -12.73
CA ASP A 93 0.56 -10.44 -12.35
C ASP A 93 -0.89 -10.00 -12.47
N TRP A 94 -1.37 -9.25 -11.51
CA TRP A 94 -2.64 -8.55 -11.63
C TRP A 94 -2.58 -7.23 -10.91
N SER A 95 -3.47 -6.34 -11.30
CA SER A 95 -3.58 -5.03 -10.68
C SER A 95 -5.02 -4.66 -10.43
N TYR A 96 -5.22 -3.79 -9.45
CA TYR A 96 -6.46 -3.12 -9.16
C TYR A 96 -6.24 -1.62 -9.29
N ASP A 97 -7.27 -0.91 -9.76
CA ASP A 97 -7.26 0.55 -9.70
C ASP A 97 -7.28 0.97 -8.24
N LEU A 98 -6.38 1.89 -7.90
CA LEU A 98 -6.18 2.43 -6.58
C LEU A 98 -6.45 3.93 -6.63
N LYS A 99 -7.33 4.40 -5.75
CA LYS A 99 -7.51 5.82 -5.47
C LYS A 99 -7.18 6.09 -4.03
N GLY A 100 -6.73 7.31 -3.75
CA GLY A 100 -6.41 7.73 -2.39
C GLY A 100 -5.43 8.88 -2.38
N ASP A 101 -4.73 9.01 -1.26
CA ASP A 101 -3.69 10.00 -1.07
C ASP A 101 -2.34 9.45 -1.55
N ASP A 102 -1.59 10.21 -2.34
CA ASP A 102 -0.27 9.81 -2.87
C ASP A 102 0.74 9.46 -1.77
N ARG A 103 0.60 10.06 -0.59
CA ARG A 103 1.45 9.81 0.58
C ARG A 103 1.29 8.37 1.10
N LEU A 104 0.25 7.66 0.63
CA LEU A 104 -0.02 6.27 1.00
C LEU A 104 0.84 5.25 0.23
N ARG A 105 1.68 5.67 -0.72
CA ARG A 105 2.72 4.78 -1.30
C ARG A 105 3.67 4.19 -0.26
N LEU A 106 3.80 4.84 0.91
CA LEU A 106 4.54 4.35 2.09
C LEU A 106 3.94 3.08 2.72
N PHE A 107 2.74 2.67 2.29
CA PHE A 107 2.01 1.53 2.85
C PHE A 107 2.30 0.23 2.08
N THR A 108 3.08 0.27 1.00
CA THR A 108 3.51 -0.92 0.24
C THR A 108 4.20 -1.97 1.12
N ASP A 109 5.05 -1.55 2.06
CA ASP A 109 5.70 -2.45 3.01
C ASP A 109 4.69 -3.16 3.94
N ARG A 110 3.57 -2.52 4.25
CA ARG A 110 2.52 -3.11 5.10
C ARG A 110 1.90 -4.32 4.43
N PHE A 111 1.49 -4.15 3.17
CA PHE A 111 0.90 -5.22 2.37
C PHE A 111 1.84 -6.42 2.27
N ASN A 112 3.13 -6.17 2.01
CA ASN A 112 4.14 -7.24 1.92
C ASN A 112 4.40 -7.96 3.25
N ASN A 113 4.26 -7.27 4.39
CA ASN A 113 4.49 -7.89 5.71
C ASN A 113 3.29 -8.72 6.20
N LYS A 114 2.07 -8.40 5.77
CA LYS A 114 0.86 -9.15 6.18
C LYS A 114 0.56 -10.35 5.32
N ILE A 115 1.05 -10.39 4.08
CA ILE A 115 0.86 -11.55 3.22
C ILE A 115 1.79 -12.67 3.70
N PRO A 116 1.24 -13.84 4.08
CA PRO A 116 2.02 -14.97 4.59
C PRO A 116 2.87 -15.65 3.51
N ASP A 117 2.67 -15.31 2.23
CA ASP A 117 3.33 -15.93 1.09
C ASP A 117 4.53 -15.11 0.60
N LYS A 118 5.74 -15.63 0.85
CA LYS A 118 7.01 -15.06 0.38
C LYS A 118 7.15 -14.96 -1.14
N ASN A 119 6.26 -15.59 -1.91
CA ASN A 119 6.27 -15.51 -3.37
C ASN A 119 5.38 -14.41 -3.92
N SER A 120 4.76 -13.65 -3.02
CA SER A 120 3.94 -12.51 -3.40
C SER A 120 4.74 -11.24 -3.15
N LYS A 121 4.70 -10.34 -4.12
CA LYS A 121 5.20 -8.97 -3.97
C LYS A 121 4.12 -8.00 -4.37
N ILE A 122 3.86 -7.04 -3.51
CA ILE A 122 2.89 -5.97 -3.73
C ILE A 122 3.62 -4.66 -3.92
N MET A 123 3.18 -3.92 -4.93
CA MET A 123 3.73 -2.61 -5.28
C MET A 123 2.56 -1.66 -5.60
N ILE A 124 2.81 -0.37 -5.43
CA ILE A 124 1.89 0.69 -5.84
C ILE A 124 2.60 1.53 -6.91
N GLU A 125 2.07 1.53 -8.12
CA GLU A 125 2.61 2.25 -9.28
C GLU A 125 1.47 2.85 -10.08
N ASP A 126 1.59 4.12 -10.49
CA ASP A 126 0.64 4.81 -11.38
C ASP A 126 -0.85 4.57 -11.06
N ASP A 127 -1.25 4.84 -9.82
CA ASP A 127 -2.62 4.66 -9.32
C ASP A 127 -3.13 3.21 -9.40
N LYS A 128 -2.21 2.25 -9.33
CA LYS A 128 -2.52 0.82 -9.30
C LYS A 128 -1.86 0.11 -8.13
N LEU A 129 -2.63 -0.78 -7.52
CA LEU A 129 -2.12 -1.80 -6.61
C LEU A 129 -1.75 -3.02 -7.44
N ILE A 130 -0.46 -3.26 -7.63
CA ILE A 130 0.07 -4.36 -8.44
C ILE A 130 0.46 -5.51 -7.51
N VAL A 131 0.01 -6.71 -7.85
CA VAL A 131 0.36 -7.95 -7.17
C VAL A 131 1.12 -8.84 -8.15
N HIS A 132 2.32 -9.22 -7.73
CA HIS A 132 3.12 -10.24 -8.38
C HIS A 132 3.07 -11.49 -7.55
N TYR A 133 2.55 -12.58 -8.10
CA TYR A 133 2.61 -13.90 -7.49
C TYR A 133 3.45 -14.83 -8.36
N GLN A 134 4.23 -15.67 -7.71
CA GLN A 134 5.05 -16.64 -8.39
C GLN A 134 4.94 -18.02 -7.77
N THR A 135 4.76 -19.06 -8.57
CA THR A 135 4.80 -20.43 -8.05
C THR A 135 6.24 -20.88 -7.78
N PHE A 136 6.43 -21.66 -6.72
CA PHE A 136 7.63 -22.49 -6.55
C PHE A 136 7.51 -23.72 -7.43
N TYR A 137 8.61 -24.12 -8.07
CA TYR A 137 8.84 -25.48 -8.60
C TYR A 137 7.60 -26.22 -9.10
N SER A 138 7.31 -26.11 -10.39
CA SER A 138 6.61 -27.20 -11.06
C SER A 138 7.25 -27.49 -12.41
N ALA A 139 7.15 -28.74 -12.84
CA ALA A 139 7.10 -29.04 -14.27
C ALA A 139 6.05 -28.10 -14.94
N PRO A 140 6.00 -27.94 -16.28
CA PRO A 140 4.93 -27.17 -16.94
C PRO A 140 3.57 -27.43 -16.28
N ILE A 141 2.79 -26.35 -16.02
CA ILE A 141 1.50 -26.39 -15.31
C ILE A 141 0.73 -27.64 -15.74
N LEU A 142 0.55 -28.57 -14.82
CA LEU A 142 -0.27 -29.73 -15.10
C LEU A 142 -1.74 -29.28 -15.14
N PRO A 143 -2.57 -29.83 -16.02
CA PRO A 143 -4.01 -29.57 -16.02
C PRO A 143 -4.59 -29.82 -14.62
N GLY A 144 -5.07 -28.76 -13.97
CA GLY A 144 -5.56 -28.79 -12.58
C GLY A 144 -4.76 -27.92 -11.59
N GLU A 145 -3.48 -27.61 -11.86
CA GLU A 145 -2.67 -26.73 -11.01
C GLU A 145 -3.08 -25.24 -11.15
N GLU A 146 -3.78 -24.88 -12.22
CA GLU A 146 -4.41 -23.56 -12.36
C GLU A 146 -5.41 -23.26 -11.23
N SER A 147 -6.06 -24.29 -10.70
CA SER A 147 -7.02 -24.14 -9.59
C SER A 147 -6.30 -23.74 -8.29
N PHE A 148 -5.09 -24.25 -8.06
CA PHE A 148 -4.25 -23.85 -6.94
C PHE A 148 -3.83 -22.38 -7.08
N ILE A 149 -3.40 -21.97 -8.27
CA ILE A 149 -3.01 -20.57 -8.51
C ILE A 149 -4.20 -19.63 -8.34
N LYS A 150 -5.38 -19.99 -8.86
CA LYS A 150 -6.61 -19.21 -8.66
C LYS A 150 -6.98 -19.08 -7.18
N SER A 151 -6.89 -20.18 -6.42
CA SER A 151 -7.12 -20.17 -4.99
C SER A 151 -6.12 -19.27 -4.24
N LYS A 152 -4.84 -19.26 -4.66
CA LYS A 152 -3.82 -18.36 -4.09
C LYS A 152 -4.08 -16.89 -4.39
N VAL A 153 -4.52 -16.58 -5.61
CA VAL A 153 -4.94 -15.23 -5.98
C VAL A 153 -6.11 -14.75 -5.12
N GLU A 154 -7.10 -15.62 -4.88
CA GLU A 154 -8.24 -15.32 -3.99
C GLU A 154 -7.81 -15.11 -2.53
N GLU A 155 -6.90 -15.96 -2.01
CA GLU A 155 -6.34 -15.81 -0.66
C GLU A 155 -5.61 -14.46 -0.49
N ILE A 156 -4.75 -14.11 -1.45
CA ILE A 156 -4.02 -12.83 -1.46
C ILE A 156 -5.00 -11.65 -1.55
N GLN A 157 -6.03 -11.76 -2.40
CA GLN A 157 -7.05 -10.73 -2.53
C GLN A 157 -7.81 -10.51 -1.21
N ASN A 158 -8.18 -11.57 -0.50
CA ASN A 158 -8.85 -11.45 0.79
C ASN A 158 -7.96 -10.77 1.84
N CYS A 159 -6.67 -11.14 1.90
CA CYS A 159 -5.71 -10.46 2.77
C CYS A 159 -5.57 -8.98 2.43
N LEU A 160 -5.61 -8.62 1.14
CA LEU A 160 -5.55 -7.24 0.70
C LEU A 160 -6.78 -6.43 1.10
N ILE A 161 -7.98 -7.02 1.00
CA ILE A 161 -9.23 -6.39 1.44
C ILE A 161 -9.15 -6.05 2.93
N GLU A 162 -8.81 -7.04 3.76
CA GLU A 162 -8.65 -6.85 5.21
C GLU A 162 -7.59 -5.81 5.54
N ASP A 163 -6.49 -5.77 4.78
CA ASP A 163 -5.42 -4.83 5.04
C ASP A 163 -5.78 -3.39 4.64
N VAL A 164 -6.53 -3.20 3.55
CA VAL A 164 -7.08 -1.90 3.14
C VAL A 164 -8.07 -1.39 4.19
N GLU A 165 -9.00 -2.23 4.66
CA GLU A 165 -9.92 -1.87 5.73
C GLU A 165 -9.18 -1.47 7.01
N SER A 166 -8.17 -2.26 7.38
CA SER A 166 -7.33 -2.00 8.54
C SER A 166 -6.55 -0.69 8.39
N ALA A 167 -6.02 -0.38 7.21
CA ALA A 167 -5.32 0.87 6.93
C ALA A 167 -6.27 2.07 7.02
N ASN A 168 -7.48 1.97 6.46
CA ASN A 168 -8.50 3.03 6.53
C ASN A 168 -8.93 3.32 7.98
N SER A 169 -9.08 2.29 8.81
CA SER A 169 -9.35 2.48 10.25
C SER A 169 -8.24 3.23 10.98
N GLU A 170 -7.00 3.15 10.51
CA GLU A 170 -5.89 3.89 11.12
C GLU A 170 -5.72 5.28 10.50
N ILE A 171 -6.11 5.47 9.24
CA ILE A 171 -6.28 6.80 8.64
C ILE A 171 -7.33 7.60 9.44
N ASP A 172 -8.41 6.96 9.89
CA ASP A 172 -9.38 7.61 10.79
C ASP A 172 -8.73 8.13 12.06
N LYS A 173 -7.94 7.29 12.72
CA LYS A 173 -7.22 7.67 13.94
C LYS A 173 -6.23 8.80 13.68
N LEU A 174 -5.58 8.81 12.52
CA LEU A 174 -4.69 9.90 12.14
C LEU A 174 -5.46 11.20 11.90
N ASN A 175 -6.57 11.14 11.17
CA ASN A 175 -7.40 12.32 10.90
C ASN A 175 -8.00 12.90 12.20
N GLU A 176 -8.37 12.05 13.17
CA GLU A 176 -8.78 12.52 14.50
C GLU A 176 -7.63 13.19 15.27
N LYS A 177 -6.44 12.56 15.29
CA LYS A 177 -5.24 13.19 15.89
C LYS A 177 -4.87 14.53 15.24
N LEU A 178 -5.06 14.63 13.92
CA LEU A 178 -4.83 15.86 13.18
C LEU A 178 -5.79 16.96 13.64
N LYS A 179 -7.08 16.64 13.84
CA LYS A 179 -8.05 17.60 14.39
C LYS A 179 -7.63 18.10 15.77
N GLU A 180 -7.17 17.21 16.64
CA GLU A 180 -6.66 17.57 17.99
C GLU A 180 -5.45 18.49 17.92
N LYS A 181 -4.49 18.19 17.03
CA LYS A 181 -3.27 19.00 16.85
C LYS A 181 -3.54 20.34 16.16
N ALA A 182 -4.45 20.40 15.21
CA ALA A 182 -4.85 21.66 14.59
C ALA A 182 -5.45 22.63 15.62
N ILE A 183 -6.16 22.14 16.65
CA ILE A 183 -6.62 22.98 17.78
C ILE A 183 -5.45 23.57 18.55
N SER A 184 -4.39 22.79 18.80
CA SER A 184 -3.31 23.24 19.69
C SER A 184 -2.30 24.16 19.01
N LEU A 185 -2.31 24.22 17.67
CA LEU A 185 -1.42 25.05 16.86
C LEU A 185 -1.99 26.42 16.48
N LEU A 186 -3.31 26.61 16.65
CA LEU A 186 -4.03 27.86 16.42
C LEU A 186 -4.36 28.54 17.75
#